data_AF-A0A2E7PA25-F1
#
_entry.id   AF-A0A2E7PA25-F1
#
_cell.length_a   1.000
_cell.length_b   1.000
_cell.length_c   1.000
_cell.angle_alpha   90.00
_cell.angle_beta   90.00
_cell.angle_gamma   90.00
#
_symmetry.space_group_name_H-M   'P 1'
#
loop_
_entity.id
_entity.type
_entity.pdbx_description
1 polymer ?
#
loop_
_entity_poly.entity_id
_entity_poly.type
_entity_poly.pdbx_seq_one_letter_code
_entity_poly.pdbx_strand_id
1 'polypeptide(L)'
;MAVTTNTQSASQVRNHAVGQLVTDAGAAAALTITLGFVPRVVRFHNLTDRISEEWFEGMAAASSLHTVAAGTRTLETTNGITVTSNGFTVNATTMVASKSFYWEAIG
;
A
#
# COMPACT_ATOMS: atom_id res chain seq x y z
N MET A 1 2.83 25.43 18.45
CA MET A 1 2.15 24.62 17.41
C MET A 1 0.95 23.96 18.04
N ALA A 2 -0.22 24.00 17.41
CA ALA A 2 -1.42 23.27 17.86
C ALA A 2 -1.65 22.04 16.97
N VAL A 3 -2.04 20.92 17.58
CA VAL A 3 -2.44 19.71 16.84
C VAL A 3 -3.88 19.89 16.39
N THR A 4 -4.13 19.82 15.09
CA THR A 4 -5.47 20.03 14.51
C THR A 4 -6.28 18.73 14.42
N THR A 5 -5.62 17.58 14.39
CA THR A 5 -6.28 16.26 14.33
C THR A 5 -5.41 15.22 15.00
N ASN A 6 -6.02 14.36 15.83
CA ASN A 6 -5.40 13.19 16.42
C ASN A 6 -6.42 12.06 16.45
N THR A 7 -6.26 11.10 15.57
CA THR A 7 -7.10 9.90 15.49
C THR A 7 -6.33 8.70 16.03
N GLN A 8 -6.99 7.90 16.84
CA GLN A 8 -6.47 6.62 17.30
C GLN A 8 -7.55 5.59 17.10
N SER A 9 -7.22 4.49 16.45
CA SER A 9 -8.10 3.34 16.39
C SER A 9 -7.35 2.12 16.94
N ALA A 10 -7.99 1.42 17.86
CA ALA A 10 -7.45 0.24 18.52
C ALA A 10 -8.44 -0.90 18.30
N SER A 11 -7.96 -2.03 17.79
CA SER A 11 -8.76 -3.26 17.64
C SER A 11 -8.13 -4.36 18.48
N GLN A 12 -8.97 -5.13 19.20
CA GLN A 12 -8.56 -6.26 20.02
C GLN A 12 -8.20 -7.49 19.17
N VAL A 13 -8.72 -7.59 17.94
CA VAL A 13 -8.34 -8.61 16.95
C VAL A 13 -7.76 -7.89 15.75
N ARG A 14 -6.46 -8.07 15.49
CA ARG A 14 -5.79 -7.55 14.30
C ARG A 14 -5.69 -8.67 13.29
N ASN A 15 -6.49 -8.59 12.23
CA ASN A 15 -6.31 -9.49 11.09
C ASN A 15 -5.00 -9.08 10.40
N HIS A 16 -4.10 -10.04 10.19
CA HIS A 16 -2.82 -9.80 9.55
C HIS A 16 -2.68 -10.73 8.37
N ALA A 17 -2.43 -10.16 7.19
CA ALA A 17 -2.18 -10.89 5.96
C ALA A 17 -0.88 -10.42 5.34
N VAL A 18 -0.16 -11.35 4.73
CA VAL A 18 1.06 -11.09 3.95
C VAL A 18 0.98 -11.83 2.64
N GLY A 19 1.72 -11.37 1.63
CA GLY A 19 1.79 -12.08 0.37
C GLY A 19 2.94 -11.64 -0.52
N GLN A 20 3.09 -12.39 -1.61
CA GLN A 20 4.03 -12.12 -2.68
C GLN A 20 3.28 -12.14 -4.01
N LEU A 21 3.72 -11.32 -4.96
CA LEU A 21 3.34 -11.45 -6.35
C LEU A 21 4.53 -11.12 -7.26
N VAL A 22 4.52 -11.68 -8.46
CA VAL A 22 5.52 -11.41 -9.50
C VAL A 22 4.79 -11.01 -10.76
N THR A 23 5.18 -9.89 -11.35
CA THR A 23 4.64 -9.43 -12.64
C THR A 23 5.55 -9.94 -13.77
N ASP A 24 4.94 -10.34 -14.89
CA ASP A 24 5.66 -10.71 -16.10
C ASP A 24 5.96 -9.47 -16.97
N ALA A 25 6.35 -9.68 -18.23
CA ALA A 25 6.62 -8.59 -19.18
C ALA A 25 5.34 -7.97 -19.78
N GLY A 26 4.15 -8.37 -19.32
CA GLY A 26 2.88 -7.83 -19.76
C GLY A 26 2.68 -6.36 -19.40
N ALA A 27 1.67 -5.72 -19.99
CA ALA A 27 1.33 -4.35 -19.68
C ALA A 27 0.94 -4.20 -18.20
N ALA A 28 1.44 -3.16 -17.55
CA ALA A 28 1.12 -2.86 -16.16
C ALA A 28 -0.39 -2.66 -16.00
N ALA A 29 -0.96 -3.26 -14.95
CA ALA A 29 -2.36 -3.19 -14.63
C ALA A 29 -2.55 -3.01 -13.12
N ALA A 30 -3.61 -2.33 -12.73
CA ALA A 30 -3.97 -2.22 -11.32
C ALA A 30 -4.32 -3.61 -10.76
N LEU A 31 -3.98 -3.83 -9.50
CA LEU A 31 -4.26 -5.09 -8.82
C LEU A 31 -5.06 -4.84 -7.54
N THR A 32 -6.18 -5.55 -7.40
CA THR A 32 -6.96 -5.59 -6.17
C THR A 32 -6.66 -6.86 -5.40
N ILE A 33 -6.27 -6.70 -4.14
CA ILE A 33 -6.00 -7.78 -3.20
C ILE A 33 -7.17 -7.85 -2.20
N THR A 34 -7.85 -8.99 -2.18
CA THR A 34 -8.98 -9.24 -1.26
C THR A 34 -8.48 -9.94 -0.01
N LEU A 35 -8.81 -9.40 1.17
CA LEU A 35 -8.27 -9.82 2.46
C LEU A 35 -9.31 -10.42 3.41
N GLY A 36 -10.60 -10.16 3.22
CA GLY A 36 -11.64 -10.52 4.20
C GLY A 36 -11.81 -9.47 5.31
N PHE A 37 -11.06 -8.37 5.27
CA PHE A 37 -11.12 -7.27 6.23
C PHE A 37 -10.68 -5.95 5.59
N VAL A 38 -11.01 -4.83 6.25
CA VAL A 38 -10.52 -3.50 5.88
C VAL A 38 -9.14 -3.29 6.52
N PRO A 39 -8.04 -3.17 5.75
CA PRO A 39 -6.74 -2.89 6.33
C PRO A 39 -6.66 -1.44 6.84
N ARG A 40 -5.95 -1.28 7.96
CA ARG A 40 -5.62 -0.02 8.63
C ARG A 40 -4.17 0.39 8.40
N VAL A 41 -3.32 -0.57 8.03
CA VAL A 41 -1.97 -0.34 7.49
C VAL A 41 -1.79 -1.26 6.29
N VAL A 42 -1.23 -0.72 5.22
CA VAL A 42 -0.75 -1.51 4.07
C VAL A 42 0.68 -1.08 3.78
N ARG A 43 1.60 -2.05 3.71
CA ARG A 43 2.95 -1.82 3.18
C ARG A 43 3.13 -2.68 1.95
N PHE A 44 3.52 -2.06 0.85
CA PHE A 44 3.69 -2.71 -0.44
C PHE A 44 5.10 -2.40 -0.97
N HIS A 45 5.88 -3.43 -1.21
CA HIS A 45 7.30 -3.32 -1.51
C HIS A 45 7.60 -3.93 -2.87
N ASN A 46 8.10 -3.12 -3.81
CA ASN A 46 8.80 -3.62 -4.99
C ASN A 46 10.24 -3.96 -4.58
N LEU A 47 10.50 -5.25 -4.35
CA LEU A 47 11.81 -5.71 -3.90
C LEU A 47 12.88 -5.57 -5.00
N THR A 48 12.49 -5.76 -6.26
CA THR A 48 13.39 -5.65 -7.41
C THR A 48 14.03 -4.27 -7.48
N ASP A 49 13.23 -3.21 -7.28
CA ASP A 49 13.73 -1.84 -7.37
C ASP A 49 14.01 -1.19 -6.02
N ARG A 50 13.63 -1.83 -4.90
CA ARG A 50 13.70 -1.30 -3.53
C ARG A 50 12.82 -0.06 -3.33
N ILE A 51 11.64 -0.07 -3.96
CA ILE A 51 10.64 1.00 -3.84
C ILE A 51 9.53 0.52 -2.92
N SER A 52 9.02 1.40 -2.06
CA SER A 52 7.95 1.05 -1.10
C SER A 52 6.82 2.07 -1.12
N GLU A 53 5.60 1.58 -1.02
CA GLU A 53 4.39 2.34 -0.75
C GLU A 53 3.86 1.95 0.62
N GLU A 54 3.67 2.93 1.51
CA GLU A 54 3.04 2.69 2.81
C GLU A 54 1.77 3.53 2.93
N TRP A 55 0.67 2.89 3.29
CA TRP A 55 -0.61 3.54 3.54
C TRP A 55 -1.04 3.30 4.98
N PHE A 56 -1.57 4.35 5.60
CA PHE A 56 -2.06 4.34 6.98
C PHE A 56 -3.50 4.85 7.02
N GLU A 57 -4.29 4.32 7.95
CA GLU A 57 -5.69 4.71 8.15
C GLU A 57 -5.85 6.23 8.24
N GLY A 58 -6.82 6.75 7.49
CA GLY A 58 -7.10 8.18 7.38
C GLY A 58 -6.39 8.86 6.21
N MET A 59 -5.45 8.19 5.53
CA MET A 59 -4.90 8.67 4.26
C MET A 59 -5.96 8.66 3.14
N ALA A 60 -5.82 9.56 2.17
CA ALA A 60 -6.71 9.65 1.02
C ALA A 60 -6.62 8.39 0.14
N ALA A 61 -7.64 8.18 -0.69
CA ALA A 61 -7.59 7.15 -1.73
C ALA A 61 -6.46 7.45 -2.72
N ALA A 62 -5.84 6.40 -3.26
CA ALA A 62 -4.72 6.48 -4.19
C ALA A 62 -3.53 7.33 -3.70
N SER A 63 -3.33 7.38 -2.38
CA SER A 63 -2.19 8.06 -1.74
C SER A 63 -1.30 7.07 -1.01
N SER A 64 -0.07 7.49 -0.69
CA SER A 64 0.86 6.70 0.12
C SER A 64 2.06 7.55 0.54
N LEU A 65 2.77 7.08 1.56
CA LEU A 65 4.15 7.48 1.80
C LEU A 65 5.04 6.65 0.87
N HIS A 66 5.46 7.27 -0.22
CA HIS A 66 6.32 6.66 -1.24
C HIS A 66 7.79 6.77 -0.83
N THR A 67 8.54 5.68 -0.96
CA THR A 67 9.98 5.65 -0.75
C THR A 67 10.67 5.12 -1.99
N VAL A 68 11.52 5.94 -2.62
CA VAL A 68 12.34 5.51 -3.77
C VAL A 68 13.55 4.68 -3.33
N ALA A 69 14.21 4.01 -4.28
CA ALA A 69 15.39 3.17 -4.04
C ALA A 69 16.54 3.85 -3.26
N ALA A 70 16.70 5.16 -3.43
CA ALA A 70 17.71 5.97 -2.75
C ALA A 70 17.30 6.43 -1.34
N GLY A 71 16.09 6.06 -0.88
CA GLY A 71 15.57 6.37 0.45
C GLY A 71 14.84 7.71 0.57
N THR A 72 14.74 8.52 -0.49
CA THR A 72 13.90 9.72 -0.47
C THR A 72 12.44 9.33 -0.25
N ARG A 73 11.78 9.99 0.71
CA ARG A 73 10.38 9.75 1.06
C ARG A 73 9.52 10.94 0.69
N THR A 74 8.44 10.70 -0.03
CA THR A 74 7.51 11.73 -0.52
C THR A 74 6.07 11.29 -0.32
N LEU A 75 5.15 12.26 -0.26
CA LEU A 75 3.72 11.97 -0.34
C LEU A 75 3.34 11.72 -1.81
N GLU A 76 2.87 10.51 -2.11
CA GLU A 76 2.17 10.20 -3.35
C GLU A 76 0.68 10.49 -3.17
N THR A 77 0.03 11.10 -4.17
CA THR A 77 -1.35 11.61 -4.05
C THR A 77 -2.30 11.06 -5.11
N THR A 78 -1.78 10.34 -6.10
CA THR A 78 -2.52 9.89 -7.29
C THR A 78 -2.28 8.43 -7.68
N ASN A 79 -1.10 7.88 -7.37
CA ASN A 79 -0.68 6.54 -7.79
C ASN A 79 -0.48 5.56 -6.63
N GLY A 80 -0.83 5.96 -5.40
CA GLY A 80 -0.62 5.16 -4.21
C GLY A 80 -1.64 4.05 -4.03
N ILE A 81 -1.92 3.73 -2.77
CA ILE A 81 -2.79 2.62 -2.39
C ILE A 81 -4.22 3.14 -2.16
N THR A 82 -5.20 2.38 -2.63
CA THR A 82 -6.62 2.62 -2.32
C THR A 82 -7.16 1.49 -1.46
N VAL A 83 -7.46 1.76 -0.20
CA VAL A 83 -8.14 0.81 0.67
C VAL A 83 -9.62 0.69 0.30
N THR A 84 -10.13 -0.53 0.37
CA THR A 84 -11.52 -0.88 0.06
C THR A 84 -12.19 -1.50 1.28
N SER A 85 -13.48 -1.79 1.19
CA SER A 85 -14.23 -2.45 2.27
C SER A 85 -13.76 -3.89 2.59
N ASN A 86 -12.92 -4.49 1.75
CA ASN A 86 -12.52 -5.89 1.89
C ASN A 86 -11.06 -6.17 1.51
N GLY A 87 -10.20 -5.14 1.51
CA GLY A 87 -8.81 -5.25 1.08
C GLY A 87 -8.28 -3.93 0.53
N PHE A 88 -7.43 -3.98 -0.49
CA PHE A 88 -6.84 -2.78 -1.09
C PHE A 88 -6.53 -2.97 -2.57
N THR A 89 -6.36 -1.86 -3.29
CA THR A 89 -5.96 -1.81 -4.69
C THR A 89 -4.68 -1.01 -4.83
N VAL A 90 -3.75 -1.52 -5.64
CA VAL A 90 -2.51 -0.83 -6.05
C VAL A 90 -2.66 -0.40 -7.50
N ASN A 91 -2.32 0.86 -7.81
CA ASN A 91 -2.45 1.42 -9.15
C ASN A 91 -1.46 0.76 -10.13
N ALA A 92 -1.80 0.75 -11.44
CA ALA A 92 -0.94 0.29 -12.52
C ALA A 92 0.45 0.97 -12.53
N THR A 93 0.54 2.25 -12.17
CA THR A 93 1.83 2.98 -12.10
C THR A 93 2.79 2.38 -11.06
N THR A 94 2.27 1.85 -9.95
CA THR A 94 3.06 1.15 -8.93
C THR A 94 3.25 -0.32 -9.28
N MET A 95 2.26 -0.94 -9.92
CA MET A 95 2.27 -2.34 -10.39
C MET A 95 3.05 -2.50 -11.71
N VAL A 96 4.32 -2.10 -11.69
CA VAL A 96 5.21 -2.17 -12.87
C VAL A 96 5.50 -3.63 -13.28
N ALA A 97 5.65 -3.85 -14.58
CA ALA A 97 5.98 -5.14 -15.18
C ALA A 97 7.38 -5.64 -14.78
N SER A 98 7.54 -6.97 -14.78
CA SER A 98 8.81 -7.67 -14.54
C SER A 98 9.43 -7.40 -13.16
N LYS A 99 8.60 -7.37 -12.12
CA LYS A 99 9.00 -7.08 -10.75
C LYS A 99 8.50 -8.13 -9.78
N SER A 100 9.23 -8.29 -8.68
CA SER A 100 8.79 -9.07 -7.51
C SER A 100 8.33 -8.11 -6.43
N PHE A 101 7.09 -8.28 -5.98
CA PHE A 101 6.51 -7.48 -4.90
C PHE A 101 6.15 -8.34 -3.70
N TYR A 102 6.24 -7.71 -2.53
CA TYR A 102 5.85 -8.27 -1.24
C TYR A 102 4.97 -7.27 -0.52
N TRP A 103 4.02 -7.76 0.26
CA TRP A 103 3.11 -6.88 0.97
C TRP A 103 2.69 -7.43 2.32
N GLU A 104 2.36 -6.52 3.22
CA GLU A 104 1.68 -6.79 4.47
C GLU A 104 0.46 -5.87 4.62
N ALA A 105 -0.59 -6.40 5.23
CA ALA A 105 -1.81 -5.67 5.51
C ALA A 105 -2.32 -6.04 6.90
N ILE A 106 -2.59 -5.02 7.71
CA ILE A 106 -3.01 -5.15 9.12
C ILE A 106 -4.35 -4.45 9.29
N GLY A 107 -5.37 -5.18 9.76
CA GLY A 107 -6.71 -4.68 10.11
C GLY A 107 -6.90 -4.39 11.59
#